data_AF-A0A8S4S894-F1
#
_entry.id   AF-A0A8S4S894-F1
#
_cell.length_a   1.000
_cell.length_b   1.000
_cell.length_c   1.000
_cell.angle_alpha   90.00
_cell.angle_beta   90.00
_cell.angle_gamma   90.00
#
_symmetry.space_group_name_H-M   'P 1'
#
loop_
_entity.id
_entity.type
_entity.pdbx_description
1 polymer ?
#
loop_
_entity_poly.entity_id
_entity_poly.type
_entity_poly.pdbx_seq_one_letter_code
_entity_poly.pdbx_strand_id
1 'polypeptide(L)' 'MHEVSLRDKIRNVEIRRRTRVTDMAQRVAKLKWQWAGNIVGSKDGRWGPKVLEWQPRTGKRSVGRPPTM' A
#
# COMPACT_ATOMS: atom_id res chain seq x y z
N MET A 1 -32.54 -23.14 -1.05
CA MET A 1 -31.90 -22.10 -1.88
C MET A 1 -31.82 -22.68 -3.28
N HIS A 2 -32.55 -22.14 -4.26
CA HIS A 2 -32.43 -22.63 -5.64
C HIS A 2 -31.03 -22.31 -6.16
N GLU A 3 -30.43 -23.27 -6.83
CA GLU A 3 -29.13 -23.11 -7.49
C GLU A 3 -29.25 -22.05 -8.58
N VAL A 4 -28.30 -21.10 -8.63
CA VAL A 4 -28.31 -20.02 -9.60
C VAL A 4 -28.00 -20.59 -10.99
N SER A 5 -28.94 -20.44 -11.93
CA SER A 5 -28.80 -20.93 -13.30
C SER A 5 -28.65 -19.78 -14.29
N LEU A 6 -27.97 -20.03 -15.42
CA LEU A 6 -27.88 -19.08 -16.54
C LEU A 6 -29.26 -18.67 -17.08
N ARG A 7 -30.26 -19.54 -16.95
CA ARG A 7 -31.65 -19.28 -17.39
C ARG A 7 -32.33 -18.18 -16.59
N ASP A 8 -31.89 -17.96 -15.35
CA ASP A 8 -32.47 -16.95 -14.46
C ASP A 8 -32.13 -15.52 -14.91
N LYS A 9 -31.12 -15.37 -15.79
CA LYS A 9 -30.63 -14.08 -16.31
C LYS A 9 -30.42 -13.03 -15.22
N ILE A 10 -29.98 -13.49 -14.04
CA ILE A 10 -29.77 -12.63 -12.87
C ILE A 10 -28.57 -11.72 -13.12
N ARG A 11 -28.74 -10.43 -12.86
CA ARG A 11 -27.65 -9.45 -12.99
C ARG A 11 -26.52 -9.77 -12.01
N ASN A 12 -25.28 -9.56 -12.44
CA ASN A 12 -24.10 -9.79 -11.61
C ASN A 12 -24.16 -9.04 -10.26
N VAL A 13 -24.72 -7.83 -10.24
CA VAL A 13 -24.91 -7.06 -8.99
C VAL A 13 -25.74 -7.80 -7.94
N GLU A 14 -26.76 -8.54 -8.37
CA GLU A 14 -27.65 -9.30 -7.49
C GLU A 14 -26.98 -10.59 -7.02
N ILE A 15 -26.20 -11.26 -7.89
CA ILE A 15 -25.40 -12.43 -7.50
C ILE A 15 -24.39 -12.04 -6.42
N ARG A 16 -23.67 -10.92 -6.61
CA ARG A 16 -22.72 -10.39 -5.62
C ARG A 16 -23.41 -9.98 -4.32
N ARG A 17 -24.62 -9.42 -4.37
CA ARG A 17 -25.44 -9.12 -3.18
C ARG A 17 -25.79 -10.39 -2.40
N ARG A 18 -26.27 -11.44 -3.08
CA ARG A 18 -26.68 -12.72 -2.46
C ARG A 18 -25.51 -13.47 -1.84
N THR A 19 -24.40 -13.55 -2.58
CA THR A 19 -23.19 -14.28 -2.16
C THR A 19 -22.33 -13.49 -1.18
N ARG A 20 -22.62 -12.19 -0.98
CA ARG A 20 -21.83 -11.27 -0.15
C ARG A 20 -20.33 -11.28 -0.51
N VAL A 21 -20.03 -11.53 -1.78
CA VAL A 21 -18.66 -11.56 -2.29
C VAL A 21 -18.03 -10.19 -2.09
N THR A 22 -16.92 -10.17 -1.38
CA THR A 22 -16.12 -8.95 -1.19
C THR A 22 -15.64 -8.44 -2.54
N ASP A 23 -15.68 -7.13 -2.73
CA ASP A 23 -15.13 -6.54 -3.93
C ASP A 23 -13.61 -6.80 -4.03
N MET A 24 -13.20 -7.45 -5.12
CA MET A 24 -11.81 -7.87 -5.29
C MET A 24 -10.89 -6.67 -5.47
N ALA A 25 -11.33 -5.61 -6.16
CA ALA A 25 -10.53 -4.41 -6.32
C ALA A 25 -10.31 -3.71 -4.96
N GLN A 26 -11.34 -3.63 -4.12
CA GLN A 26 -11.23 -3.13 -2.76
C GLN A 26 -10.30 -4.01 -1.89
N ARG A 27 -10.41 -5.34 -2.00
CA ARG A 27 -9.54 -6.29 -1.29
C ARG A 27 -8.07 -6.10 -1.69
N VAL A 28 -7.79 -6.02 -2.98
CA VAL A 28 -6.44 -5.81 -3.52
C VAL A 28 -5.88 -4.47 -3.05
N ALA A 29 -6.67 -3.39 -3.12
CA ALA A 29 -6.26 -2.07 -2.64
C ALA A 29 -5.93 -2.10 -1.15
N LYS A 30 -6.77 -2.74 -0.32
CA LYS A 30 -6.53 -2.88 1.12
C LYS A 30 -5.25 -3.65 1.40
N LEU A 31 -5.04 -4.80 0.75
CA LEU A 31 -3.85 -5.62 0.95
C LEU A 31 -2.57 -4.87 0.54
N LYS A 32 -2.62 -4.11 -0.57
CA LYS A 32 -1.50 -3.27 -1.01
C LYS A 32 -1.11 -2.24 0.04
N TRP A 33 -2.09 -1.53 0.61
CA TRP A 33 -1.83 -0.53 1.65
C TRP A 33 -1.38 -1.15 2.98
N GLN A 34 -1.93 -2.30 3.37
CA GLN A 34 -1.47 -3.04 4.56
C GLN A 34 -0.02 -3.48 4.41
N TRP A 35 0.35 -4.02 3.25
CA TRP A 35 1.73 -4.39 2.95
C TRP A 35 2.66 -3.18 2.99
N ALA A 36 2.27 -2.06 2.36
CA ALA A 36 3.05 -0.83 2.40
C ALA A 36 3.25 -0.31 3.83
N GLY A 37 2.20 -0.28 4.65
CA GLY A 37 2.28 0.12 6.05
C GLY A 37 3.19 -0.79 6.87
N ASN A 38 3.10 -2.11 6.67
CA ASN A 38 3.96 -3.08 7.33
C ASN A 38 5.45 -2.90 6.94
N ILE A 39 5.72 -2.56 5.68
CA ILE A 39 7.10 -2.30 5.22
C ILE A 39 7.67 -1.01 5.80
N VAL A 40 6.88 0.06 5.85
CA VAL A 40 7.32 1.36 6.39
C VAL A 40 7.64 1.24 7.89
N GLY A 41 6.89 0.42 8.63
CA GLY A 41 7.12 0.18 10.06
C GLY A 41 8.12 -0.93 10.41
N SER A 42 8.67 -1.65 9.42
CA SER A 42 9.61 -2.75 9.72
C SER A 42 10.92 -2.22 10.30
N LYS A 43 11.28 -2.73 11.48
CA LYS A 43 12.52 -2.42 12.22
C LYS A 43 13.79 -2.91 11.53
N ASP A 44 13.67 -3.69 10.46
CA ASP A 44 14.81 -4.29 9.76
C ASP A 44 15.67 -3.26 9.00
N GLY A 45 15.32 -1.96 9.02
CA GLY A 45 16.15 -0.88 8.46
C GLY A 45 16.32 -0.93 6.93
N ARG A 46 15.71 -1.90 6.25
CA ARG A 46 15.91 -2.14 4.81
C ARG A 46 15.18 -1.13 3.92
N TRP A 47 14.02 -0.64 4.36
CA TRP A 47 13.15 0.22 3.53
C TRP A 47 12.88 1.59 4.16
N GLY A 48 12.61 1.68 5.47
CA GLY A 48 12.36 2.97 6.14
C GLY A 48 13.43 4.02 5.86
N PRO A 49 14.71 3.75 6.16
CA PRO A 49 15.82 4.66 5.85
C PRO A 49 16.00 4.89 4.35
N LYS A 50 15.86 3.88 3.48
CA LYS A 50 16.01 4.06 2.01
C LYS A 50 14.92 4.94 1.39
N VAL A 51 13.70 4.90 1.92
CA VAL A 51 12.57 5.70 1.45
C VAL A 51 12.66 7.13 2.00
N LEU A 52 13.14 7.30 3.24
CA LEU A 52 13.27 8.61 3.89
C LEU A 52 14.56 9.35 3.52
N GLU A 53 15.69 8.64 3.41
CA GLU A 53 16.98 9.16 2.94
C GLU A 53 17.08 8.99 1.42
N TRP A 54 16.27 9.75 0.68
CA TRP A 54 16.44 9.90 -0.78
C TRP A 54 17.86 10.37 -1.15
N GLN A 55 18.54 11.10 -0.26
CA GLN A 55 19.93 11.48 -0.41
C GLN A 55 20.73 11.04 0.83
N PRO A 56 21.70 10.12 0.69
CA PRO A 56 22.52 9.68 1.82
C PRO A 56 23.28 10.86 2.43
N ARG A 57 23.14 11.07 3.75
CA ARG A 57 23.88 12.10 4.50
C ARG A 57 25.32 11.70 4.81
N THR A 58 25.96 10.95 3.92
CA THR A 58 27.36 10.53 4.07
C THR A 58 28.36 11.69 3.89
N GLY A 59 27.90 12.86 3.45
CA GLY A 59 28.74 14.05 3.31
C GLY A 59 28.80 14.90 4.58
N LYS A 60 30.01 15.30 4.98
CA LYS A 60 30.20 16.38 5.96
C LYS A 60 29.82 17.71 5.30
N ARG A 61 29.04 18.56 5.98
CA ARG A 61 28.84 19.95 5.55
C ARG A 61 30.20 20.64 5.49
N SER A 62 30.44 21.46 4.47
CA SER A 62 31.65 22.30 4.43
C SER A 62 31.66 23.22 5.66
N VAL A 63 32.86 23.46 6.19
CA VAL A 63 33.05 24.49 7.21
C VAL A 63 32.60 25.81 6.59
N GLY A 64 31.66 26.50 7.25
CA GLY A 64 31.16 27.79 6.78
C GLY A 64 32.29 28.82 6.69
N ARG A 65 32.02 29.95 6.02
CA ARG A 65 33.01 31.03 5.88
C ARG A 65 33.52 31.44 7.27
N PRO A 66 34.85 31.43 7.51
CA PRO A 66 35.41 31.93 8.76
C PRO A 66 34.98 33.39 9.00
N PRO A 67 34.78 33.80 10.26
CA PRO A 67 34.53 35.20 10.57
C PRO A 67 35.72 36.05 10.09
N THR A 68 35.43 37.11 9.33
CA THR A 68 36.45 38.12 8.99
C THR A 68 36.78 38.89 10.26
N MET A 69 38.03 38.81 10.72
CA MET A 69 38.57 39.69 11.76
C MET A 69 38.71 41.12 11.23
#